data_AF-A0A5C3P7K5-F1
#
_entry.id   AF-A0A5C3P7K5-F1
#
_cell.length_a   1.000
_cell.length_b   1.000
_cell.length_c   1.000
_cell.angle_alpha   90.00
_cell.angle_beta   90.00
_cell.angle_gamma   90.00
#
_symmetry.space_group_name_H-M   'P 1'
#
loop_
_entity.id
_entity.type
_entity.pdbx_description
1 polymer ?
#
loop_
_entity_poly.entity_id
_entity_poly.type
_entity_poly.pdbx_seq_one_letter_code
_entity_poly.pdbx_strand_id
1 'polypeptide(L)'
;MDQWFAIVDAAWEVHVLEGNSNQDSDPERIGLRFTGSDLTSVATAFIAFCVQHHGGNTVHRIVDTVDYNAHFHPRNIFHEPRFWNVAEGVGEGVERSVLGAVLNILVKEKNYWRLVDSDHGYYSINQPPSGLPVSSAALAYFRTSGYIVAASLCLLRQAPLPIDPCLLLLAFSSLRDLIDHEDLLGIVSPSRAETLKQWPKTLPNNAATSLSQNSQVGQLILTHLNQTVDELPSLLTQQDWDAYTRTIYAGVLFGFPHPEYDQTPAFLAWKEGFNIQLSDNVSLLQTCNGTTIWRELVPSLYTNRFMSAAEFIAELTYINHSESVCHELARMTDALDALPSQALPWTDELQDAFVVRFEHYLQGQGNIADRSSSGGGAPPTSSPSGQHASHRARQMCKYLTGSELPPANSRDIKIYFVRDFAPVNRARVPRGHDVEEFMPSTPLALQVATCFRKMHVALNRRLMEMLREPWVEVPIATSEPTEFEKWMDYHILQSAEEYNTL
;
A
#
# COMPACT_ATOMS: atom_id res chain seq x y z
N MET A 1 19.13 18.12 -6.57
CA MET A 1 19.66 16.81 -6.12
C MET A 1 20.31 16.95 -4.74
N ASP A 2 21.02 18.06 -4.48
CA ASP A 2 21.69 18.33 -3.18
C ASP A 2 20.76 18.54 -1.96
N GLN A 3 19.47 18.80 -2.15
CA GLN A 3 18.50 18.94 -1.05
C GLN A 3 18.06 17.61 -0.41
N TRP A 4 18.18 16.47 -1.11
CA TRP A 4 17.80 15.15 -0.55
C TRP A 4 18.84 14.60 0.43
N PHE A 5 20.08 15.11 0.39
CA PHE A 5 21.20 14.58 1.18
C PHE A 5 21.44 15.30 2.51
N ALA A 6 20.75 16.41 2.77
CA ALA A 6 21.12 17.32 3.86
C ALA A 6 20.46 17.01 5.21
N ILE A 7 19.42 16.17 5.29
CA ILE A 7 18.74 15.88 6.56
C ILE A 7 18.14 14.49 6.51
N VAL A 8 18.87 13.46 6.96
CA VAL A 8 18.26 12.16 7.22
C VAL A 8 18.94 11.53 8.45
N ASP A 9 18.21 11.46 9.56
CA ASP A 9 18.61 10.68 10.76
C ASP A 9 18.57 9.16 10.49
N ALA A 10 17.96 8.73 9.37
CA ALA A 10 18.09 7.36 8.88
C ALA A 10 19.41 7.11 8.13
N ALA A 11 20.06 6.02 8.50
CA ALA A 11 21.19 5.44 7.81
C ALA A 11 20.72 4.20 7.04
N TRP A 12 21.29 4.00 5.85
CA TRP A 12 21.22 2.72 5.16
C TRP A 12 22.66 2.22 5.00
N GLU A 13 22.83 0.93 5.22
CA GLU A 13 24.11 0.24 5.22
C GLU A 13 23.97 -1.05 4.40
N VAL A 14 25.02 -1.38 3.65
CA VAL A 14 25.13 -2.69 3.00
C VAL A 14 25.87 -3.60 3.96
N HIS A 15 25.23 -4.67 4.40
CA HIS A 15 25.84 -5.65 5.27
C HIS A 15 26.21 -6.90 4.50
N VAL A 16 27.43 -7.39 4.71
CA VAL A 16 27.76 -8.77 4.43
C VAL A 16 27.20 -9.60 5.60
N LEU A 17 26.22 -10.45 5.33
CA LEU A 17 25.81 -11.48 6.25
C LEU A 17 26.83 -12.61 6.12
N GLU A 18 27.64 -12.77 7.16
CA GLU A 18 28.47 -13.95 7.31
C GLU A 18 27.54 -15.17 7.36
N GLY A 19 27.74 -16.11 6.43
CA GLY A 19 27.05 -17.40 6.46
C GLY A 19 27.34 -18.11 7.79
N ASN A 20 26.37 -18.85 8.30
CA ASN A 20 26.54 -19.60 9.54
C ASN A 20 27.75 -20.54 9.39
N SER A 21 28.83 -20.27 10.11
CA SER A 21 30.16 -20.90 9.99
C SER A 21 30.20 -22.42 10.26
N ASN A 22 29.05 -23.04 10.49
CA ASN A 22 28.90 -24.49 10.64
C ASN A 22 28.54 -25.21 9.32
N GLN A 23 28.38 -24.49 8.21
CA GLN A 23 28.25 -25.07 6.86
C GLN A 23 29.29 -24.43 5.94
N ASP A 24 30.38 -25.15 5.70
CA ASP A 24 31.59 -24.78 4.95
C ASP A 24 31.36 -24.48 3.44
N SER A 25 30.15 -24.10 3.04
CA SER A 25 29.80 -23.86 1.63
C SER A 25 28.73 -22.80 1.39
N ASP A 26 28.25 -22.07 2.40
CA ASP A 26 27.27 -21.01 2.16
C ASP A 26 28.02 -19.70 1.79
N PRO A 27 27.90 -19.20 0.55
CA PRO A 27 28.56 -17.96 0.16
C PRO A 27 28.05 -16.82 1.06
N GLU A 28 28.94 -15.88 1.40
CA GLU A 28 28.59 -14.62 2.05
C GLU A 28 27.35 -14.02 1.36
N ARG A 29 26.24 -13.87 2.11
CA ARG A 29 25.02 -13.28 1.58
C ARG A 29 25.06 -11.78 1.84
N ILE A 30 24.87 -10.95 0.83
CA ILE A 30 24.93 -9.50 1.00
C ILE A 30 23.52 -8.97 1.14
N GLY A 31 23.18 -8.46 2.33
CA GLY A 31 21.87 -7.89 2.63
C GLY A 31 21.87 -6.36 2.61
N LEU A 32 20.72 -5.77 2.30
CA LEU A 32 20.48 -4.34 2.49
C LEU A 32 19.80 -4.10 3.84
N ARG A 33 20.34 -3.17 4.62
CA ARG A 33 19.72 -2.73 5.87
C ARG A 33 19.35 -1.25 5.81
N PHE A 34 18.08 -0.97 6.09
CA PHE A 34 17.59 0.40 6.27
C PHE A 34 17.23 0.60 7.74
N THR A 35 17.85 1.57 8.41
CA THR A 35 17.63 1.86 9.84
C THR A 35 17.33 3.34 10.05
N GLY A 36 16.30 3.66 10.80
CA GLY A 36 15.97 5.04 11.16
C GLY A 36 15.08 5.11 12.40
N SER A 37 14.96 6.31 12.99
CA SER A 37 14.13 6.56 14.18
C SER A 37 12.62 6.52 13.90
N ASP A 38 12.22 6.74 12.66
CA ASP A 38 10.82 6.79 12.24
C ASP A 38 10.62 6.28 10.81
N LEU A 39 9.35 6.05 10.45
CA LEU A 39 8.94 5.45 9.18
C LEU A 39 9.31 6.31 7.97
N THR A 40 9.15 7.63 8.09
CA THR A 40 9.41 8.60 7.01
C THR A 40 10.89 8.67 6.70
N SER A 41 11.73 8.65 7.73
CA SER A 41 13.18 8.67 7.59
C SER A 41 13.67 7.42 6.83
N VAL A 42 13.17 6.23 7.20
CA VAL A 42 13.52 4.97 6.51
C VAL A 42 12.97 4.93 5.08
N ALA A 43 11.73 5.37 4.86
CA ALA A 43 11.12 5.46 3.54
C ALA A 43 11.89 6.42 2.61
N THR A 44 12.28 7.59 3.12
CA THR A 44 13.07 8.58 2.39
C THR A 44 14.45 8.05 2.03
N ALA A 45 15.11 7.35 2.97
CA ALA A 45 16.39 6.69 2.73
C ALA A 45 16.28 5.63 1.62
N PHE A 46 15.20 4.84 1.59
CA PHE A 46 14.96 3.87 0.54
C PHE A 46 14.73 4.52 -0.83
N ILE A 47 13.91 5.58 -0.91
CA ILE A 47 13.70 6.34 -2.14
C ILE A 47 15.04 6.89 -2.66
N ALA A 48 15.83 7.52 -1.79
CA ALA A 48 17.11 8.10 -2.15
C ALA A 48 18.08 7.03 -2.67
N PHE A 49 18.16 5.87 -2.01
CA PHE A 49 18.93 4.72 -2.47
C PHE A 49 18.50 4.30 -3.89
N CYS A 50 17.21 4.09 -4.13
CA CYS A 50 16.71 3.69 -5.45
C CYS A 50 16.99 4.76 -6.53
N VAL A 51 16.82 6.06 -6.22
CA VAL A 51 17.13 7.16 -7.15
C VAL A 51 18.61 7.20 -7.51
N GLN A 52 19.51 7.08 -6.53
CA GLN A 52 20.96 7.02 -6.81
C GLN A 52 21.29 5.85 -7.72
N HIS A 53 20.73 4.69 -7.40
CA HIS A 53 20.94 3.46 -8.13
C HIS A 53 20.45 3.54 -9.59
N HIS A 54 19.21 3.98 -9.83
CA HIS A 54 18.69 4.17 -11.19
C HIS A 54 19.25 5.40 -11.92
N GLY A 55 19.92 6.30 -11.20
CA GLY A 55 20.66 7.43 -11.77
C GLY A 55 22.01 7.05 -12.36
N GLY A 56 22.46 5.80 -12.19
CA GLY A 56 23.79 5.36 -12.62
C GLY A 56 24.94 5.91 -11.78
N ASN A 57 24.62 6.48 -10.61
CA ASN A 57 25.64 6.92 -9.66
C ASN A 57 26.14 5.73 -8.86
N THR A 58 27.46 5.61 -8.70
CA THR A 58 28.03 4.65 -7.76
C THR A 58 27.52 4.98 -6.37
N VAL A 59 26.94 3.98 -5.70
CA VAL A 59 26.37 4.13 -4.37
C VAL A 59 27.53 4.21 -3.36
N HIS A 60 28.06 5.42 -3.14
CA HIS A 60 29.34 5.70 -2.45
C HIS A 60 29.41 5.30 -0.95
N ARG A 61 28.33 4.80 -0.34
CA ARG A 61 28.30 4.32 1.06
C ARG A 61 28.44 2.81 1.20
N ILE A 62 28.76 2.11 0.11
CA ILE A 62 29.02 0.67 0.14
C ILE A 62 30.44 0.45 0.67
N VAL A 63 30.60 -0.49 1.60
CA VAL A 63 31.92 -0.90 2.10
C VAL A 63 32.78 -1.30 0.90
N ASP A 64 33.93 -0.63 0.71
CA ASP A 64 34.86 -0.77 -0.43
C ASP A 64 35.39 -2.22 -0.66
N THR A 65 34.99 -3.16 0.19
CA THR A 65 35.45 -4.56 0.19
C THR A 65 34.50 -5.52 -0.53
N VAL A 66 33.31 -5.07 -0.97
CA VAL A 66 32.30 -5.94 -1.60
C VAL A 66 32.10 -5.58 -3.06
N ASP A 67 32.29 -6.53 -3.99
CA ASP A 67 31.97 -6.33 -5.40
C ASP A 67 30.45 -6.25 -5.60
N TYR A 68 29.92 -5.05 -5.46
CA TYR A 68 28.49 -4.75 -5.54
C TYR A 68 27.84 -5.24 -6.84
N ASN A 69 28.55 -5.19 -7.96
CA ASN A 69 28.02 -5.56 -9.26
C ASN A 69 27.92 -7.08 -9.45
N ALA A 70 28.71 -7.85 -8.69
CA ALA A 70 28.67 -9.31 -8.73
C ALA A 70 27.51 -9.91 -7.90
N HIS A 71 26.99 -9.17 -6.91
CA HIS A 71 26.06 -9.71 -5.92
C HIS A 71 24.71 -9.00 -5.85
N PHE A 72 24.59 -7.74 -6.30
CA PHE A 72 23.33 -7.01 -6.27
C PHE A 72 22.77 -6.83 -7.68
N HIS A 73 21.72 -7.60 -8.03
CA HIS A 73 21.07 -7.40 -9.32
C HIS A 73 20.13 -6.19 -9.24
N PRO A 74 20.37 -5.13 -10.04
CA PRO A 74 19.71 -3.81 -9.93
C PRO A 74 18.20 -3.84 -10.15
N ARG A 75 17.68 -4.96 -10.66
CA ARG A 75 16.27 -5.17 -10.97
C ARG A 75 15.66 -6.36 -10.23
N ASN A 76 16.43 -7.12 -9.44
CA ASN A 76 15.92 -8.33 -8.80
C ASN A 76 15.76 -8.10 -7.29
N ILE A 77 14.57 -7.67 -6.90
CA ILE A 77 14.27 -7.42 -5.48
C ILE A 77 14.28 -8.71 -4.64
N PHE A 78 14.07 -9.89 -5.25
CA PHE A 78 13.89 -11.15 -4.52
C PHE A 78 15.19 -11.89 -4.19
N HIS A 79 16.32 -11.43 -4.70
CA HIS A 79 17.55 -12.20 -4.63
C HIS A 79 18.20 -12.19 -3.24
N GLU A 80 18.01 -11.13 -2.46
CA GLU A 80 18.77 -10.92 -1.23
C GLU A 80 17.91 -10.69 0.03
N PRO A 81 18.40 -11.06 1.22
CA PRO A 81 17.77 -10.73 2.49
C PRO A 81 17.72 -9.21 2.69
N ARG A 82 16.56 -8.69 3.09
CA ARG A 82 16.33 -7.27 3.37
C ARG A 82 15.99 -7.09 4.83
N PHE A 83 16.67 -6.16 5.49
CA PHE A 83 16.46 -5.87 6.91
C PHE A 83 15.96 -4.44 7.06
N TRP A 84 14.74 -4.30 7.54
CA TRP A 84 14.10 -3.01 7.76
C TRP A 84 13.92 -2.79 9.25
N ASN A 85 14.56 -1.74 9.75
CA ASN A 85 14.52 -1.37 11.16
C ASN A 85 13.96 0.05 11.28
N VAL A 86 12.81 0.18 11.95
CA VAL A 86 12.23 1.49 12.28
C VAL A 86 12.15 1.59 13.80
N ALA A 87 13.05 2.40 14.38
CA ALA A 87 13.41 2.41 15.79
C ALA A 87 13.59 0.97 16.33
N GLU A 88 12.69 0.50 17.20
CA GLU A 88 12.77 -0.86 17.76
C GLU A 88 12.06 -1.93 16.91
N GLY A 89 11.29 -1.53 15.90
CA GLY A 89 10.54 -2.44 15.06
C GLY A 89 11.41 -3.13 14.01
N VAL A 90 11.19 -4.44 13.81
CA VAL A 90 11.84 -5.26 12.78
C VAL A 90 10.86 -6.23 12.11
N GLY A 91 11.24 -6.77 10.95
CA GLY A 91 10.53 -7.86 10.26
C GLY A 91 9.61 -7.41 9.12
N GLU A 92 8.82 -8.35 8.60
CA GLU A 92 7.96 -8.13 7.42
C GLU A 92 6.96 -6.99 7.62
N GLY A 93 6.42 -6.83 8.83
CA GLY A 93 5.49 -5.74 9.16
C GLY A 93 6.10 -4.37 8.88
N VAL A 94 7.33 -4.14 9.36
CA VAL A 94 8.06 -2.90 9.15
C VAL A 94 8.36 -2.69 7.67
N GLU A 95 8.80 -3.73 6.94
CA GLU A 95 9.01 -3.65 5.49
C GLU A 95 7.76 -3.18 4.75
N ARG A 96 6.59 -3.74 5.07
CA ARG A 96 5.32 -3.34 4.45
C ARG A 96 4.96 -1.91 4.79
N SER A 97 5.14 -1.50 6.04
CA SER A 97 4.87 -0.12 6.44
C SER A 97 5.76 0.86 5.70
N VAL A 98 7.04 0.52 5.54
CA VAL A 98 7.98 1.36 4.80
C VAL A 98 7.55 1.46 3.34
N LEU A 99 7.25 0.33 2.67
CA LEU A 99 6.80 0.35 1.27
C LEU A 99 5.50 1.13 1.07
N GLY A 100 4.55 1.04 2.01
CA GLY A 100 3.33 1.86 1.99
C GLY A 100 3.63 3.36 2.15
N ALA A 101 4.47 3.74 3.12
CA ALA A 101 4.88 5.13 3.32
C ALA A 101 5.66 5.69 2.12
N VAL A 102 6.51 4.88 1.50
CA VAL A 102 7.26 5.22 0.29
C VAL A 102 6.30 5.63 -0.84
N LEU A 103 5.25 4.84 -1.09
CA LEU A 103 4.27 5.18 -2.14
C LEU A 103 3.56 6.50 -1.85
N ASN A 104 3.18 6.75 -0.59
CA ASN A 104 2.57 8.01 -0.17
C ASN A 104 3.52 9.21 -0.32
N ILE A 105 4.81 9.06 0.00
CA ILE A 105 5.82 10.11 -0.18
C ILE A 105 6.03 10.39 -1.66
N LEU A 106 6.14 9.34 -2.50
CA LEU A 106 6.35 9.50 -3.94
C LEU A 106 5.23 10.36 -4.56
N VAL A 107 3.96 10.03 -4.30
CA VAL A 107 2.83 10.74 -4.95
C VAL A 107 2.66 12.20 -4.51
N LYS A 108 3.31 12.62 -3.41
CA LYS A 108 3.35 14.03 -2.97
C LYS A 108 4.25 14.90 -3.84
N GLU A 109 5.15 14.31 -4.61
CA GLU A 109 6.01 15.02 -5.55
C GLU A 109 5.23 15.46 -6.79
N LYS A 110 4.58 16.62 -6.71
CA LYS A 110 3.69 17.18 -7.76
C LYS A 110 4.37 17.36 -9.13
N ASN A 111 5.69 17.41 -9.16
CA ASN A 111 6.45 17.49 -10.41
C ASN A 111 6.41 16.17 -11.21
N TYR A 112 6.21 15.04 -10.53
CA TYR A 112 6.26 13.70 -11.12
C TYR A 112 4.93 12.95 -11.01
N TRP A 113 4.04 13.37 -10.11
CA TRP A 113 2.77 12.72 -9.85
C TRP A 113 1.62 13.71 -9.87
N ARG A 114 0.46 13.24 -10.30
CA ARG A 114 -0.78 14.02 -10.32
C ARG A 114 -1.96 13.18 -9.85
N LEU A 115 -2.88 13.82 -9.13
CA LEU A 115 -4.16 13.24 -8.79
C LEU A 115 -5.03 13.15 -10.06
N VAL A 116 -5.53 11.97 -10.38
CA VAL A 116 -6.39 11.71 -11.56
C VAL A 116 -7.80 11.25 -11.19
N ASP A 117 -7.99 10.73 -9.98
CA ASP A 117 -9.28 10.36 -9.43
C ASP A 117 -9.38 10.89 -8.00
N SER A 118 -10.16 11.95 -7.79
CA SER A 118 -10.34 12.56 -6.46
C SER A 118 -11.19 11.70 -5.52
N ASP A 119 -12.07 10.86 -6.06
CA ASP A 119 -13.01 10.07 -5.25
C ASP A 119 -12.28 8.92 -4.56
N HIS A 120 -11.30 8.34 -5.27
CA HIS A 120 -10.47 7.25 -4.76
C HIS A 120 -9.08 7.69 -4.28
N GLY A 121 -8.69 8.94 -4.55
CA GLY A 121 -7.37 9.46 -4.23
C GLY A 121 -6.27 8.87 -5.11
N TYR A 122 -6.56 8.48 -6.36
CA TYR A 122 -5.58 7.82 -7.22
C TYR A 122 -4.67 8.78 -7.98
N TYR A 123 -3.40 8.40 -8.06
CA TYR A 123 -2.35 9.16 -8.71
C TYR A 123 -1.79 8.46 -9.94
N SER A 124 -1.46 9.25 -10.96
CA SER A 124 -0.74 8.82 -12.15
C SER A 124 0.47 9.72 -12.41
N ILE A 125 1.30 9.32 -13.38
CA ILE A 125 2.51 10.04 -13.76
C ILE A 125 2.13 11.43 -14.29
N ASN A 126 2.74 12.45 -13.71
CA ASN A 126 2.69 13.80 -14.25
C ASN A 126 3.72 13.93 -15.38
N GLN A 127 3.22 14.09 -16.59
CA GLN A 127 4.04 14.29 -17.77
C GLN A 127 4.47 15.76 -17.84
N PRO A 128 5.74 16.05 -18.16
CA PRO A 128 6.14 17.42 -18.45
C PRO A 128 5.37 17.93 -19.68
N PRO A 129 5.15 19.25 -19.80
CA PRO A 129 4.49 19.84 -20.95
C PRO A 129 5.12 19.38 -22.27
N SER A 130 4.28 19.07 -23.26
CA SER A 130 4.71 18.58 -24.58
C SER A 130 5.80 19.48 -25.17
N GLY A 131 6.90 18.87 -25.62
CA GLY A 131 8.04 19.57 -26.24
C GLY A 131 9.16 19.97 -25.27
N LEU A 132 9.00 19.79 -23.96
CA LEU A 132 10.09 19.97 -23.01
C LEU A 132 10.86 18.65 -22.78
N PRO A 133 12.20 18.64 -22.86
CA PRO A 133 12.98 17.45 -22.58
C PRO A 133 12.88 17.05 -21.10
N VAL A 134 12.77 15.75 -20.86
CA VAL A 134 12.82 15.20 -19.50
C VAL A 134 14.27 15.11 -19.06
N SER A 135 14.61 15.70 -17.90
CA SER A 135 15.99 15.65 -17.39
C SER A 135 16.39 14.22 -17.01
N SER A 136 17.70 13.92 -17.03
CA SER A 136 18.21 12.61 -16.59
C SER A 136 17.81 12.28 -15.15
N ALA A 137 17.79 13.29 -14.26
CA ALA A 137 17.34 13.16 -12.88
C ALA A 137 15.85 12.79 -12.80
N ALA A 138 14.99 13.39 -13.63
CA ALA A 138 13.57 13.06 -13.70
C ALA A 138 13.36 11.65 -14.25
N LEU A 139 14.11 11.24 -15.28
CA LEU A 139 14.06 9.86 -15.80
C LEU A 139 14.49 8.83 -14.74
N ALA A 140 15.53 9.12 -13.96
CA ALA A 140 15.95 8.28 -12.83
C ALA A 140 14.85 8.18 -11.77
N TYR A 141 14.20 9.31 -11.43
CA TYR A 141 13.07 9.32 -10.52
C TYR A 141 11.90 8.46 -11.02
N PHE A 142 11.53 8.57 -12.31
CA PHE A 142 10.47 7.75 -12.89
C PHE A 142 10.81 6.25 -12.86
N ARG A 143 12.05 5.87 -13.18
CA ARG A 143 12.50 4.47 -13.03
C ARG A 143 12.37 4.00 -11.60
N THR A 144 12.85 4.78 -10.64
CA THR A 144 12.74 4.47 -9.21
C THR A 144 11.30 4.27 -8.79
N SER A 145 10.41 5.17 -9.20
CA SER A 145 9.02 5.08 -8.79
C SER A 145 8.30 3.88 -9.44
N GLY A 146 8.60 3.56 -10.70
CA GLY A 146 8.14 2.32 -11.34
C GLY A 146 8.63 1.07 -10.62
N TYR A 147 9.93 1.03 -10.28
CA TYR A 147 10.55 -0.07 -9.52
C TYR A 147 9.85 -0.28 -8.17
N ILE A 148 9.65 0.79 -7.42
CA ILE A 148 8.98 0.74 -6.11
C ILE A 148 7.54 0.23 -6.24
N VAL A 149 6.80 0.68 -7.26
CA VAL A 149 5.42 0.20 -7.49
C VAL A 149 5.39 -1.30 -7.79
N ALA A 150 6.30 -1.80 -8.62
CA ALA A 150 6.43 -3.23 -8.92
C ALA A 150 6.90 -4.04 -7.70
N ALA A 151 7.84 -3.51 -6.93
CA ALA A 151 8.30 -4.07 -5.67
C ALA A 151 7.16 -4.24 -4.67
N SER A 152 6.39 -3.17 -4.44
CA SER A 152 5.20 -3.20 -3.58
C SER A 152 4.18 -4.23 -4.08
N LEU A 153 3.89 -4.26 -5.38
CA LEU A 153 2.97 -5.24 -5.97
C LEU A 153 3.40 -6.68 -5.67
N CYS A 154 4.67 -7.02 -5.89
CA CYS A 154 5.13 -8.40 -5.80
C CYS A 154 5.44 -8.86 -4.37
N LEU A 155 6.00 -7.98 -3.54
CA LEU A 155 6.32 -8.28 -2.15
C LEU A 155 5.07 -8.30 -1.28
N LEU A 156 4.18 -7.31 -1.44
CA LEU A 156 2.98 -7.19 -0.62
C LEU A 156 1.82 -8.04 -1.14
N ARG A 157 1.84 -8.41 -2.43
CA ARG A 157 0.74 -9.10 -3.13
C ARG A 157 -0.59 -8.36 -3.01
N GLN A 158 -0.51 -7.03 -3.01
CA GLN A 158 -1.60 -6.09 -2.82
C GLN A 158 -1.52 -4.98 -3.87
N ALA A 159 -2.64 -4.26 -4.06
CA ALA A 159 -2.65 -3.05 -4.87
C ALA A 159 -1.65 -2.03 -4.29
N PRO A 160 -0.76 -1.45 -5.13
CA PRO A 160 0.17 -0.42 -4.70
C PRO A 160 -0.56 0.92 -4.53
N LEU A 161 -1.37 1.07 -3.49
CA LEU A 161 -2.05 2.33 -3.21
C LEU A 161 -1.05 3.45 -2.86
N PRO A 162 -1.28 4.70 -3.30
CA PRO A 162 -2.47 5.21 -4.00
C PRO A 162 -2.30 5.30 -5.53
N ILE A 163 -1.57 4.38 -6.16
CA ILE A 163 -1.34 4.40 -7.61
C ILE A 163 -2.59 4.00 -8.38
N ASP A 164 -2.89 4.71 -9.46
CA ASP A 164 -4.04 4.48 -10.32
C ASP A 164 -3.99 3.10 -11.01
N PRO A 165 -5.05 2.27 -10.93
CA PRO A 165 -5.09 0.98 -11.61
C PRO A 165 -4.93 1.09 -13.13
N CYS A 166 -5.39 2.18 -13.76
CA CYS A 166 -5.24 2.37 -15.19
C CYS A 166 -3.76 2.52 -15.61
N LEU A 167 -2.90 3.04 -14.73
CA LEU A 167 -1.47 3.13 -14.98
C LEU A 167 -0.83 1.74 -14.98
N LEU A 168 -1.25 0.85 -14.08
CA LEU A 168 -0.79 -0.54 -14.05
C LEU A 168 -1.25 -1.31 -15.28
N LEU A 169 -2.52 -1.18 -15.67
CA LEU A 169 -3.02 -1.78 -16.90
C LEU A 169 -2.18 -1.33 -18.11
N LEU A 170 -1.92 -0.02 -18.23
CA LEU A 170 -1.05 0.53 -19.28
C LEU A 170 0.38 -0.02 -19.22
N ALA A 171 0.91 -0.28 -18.03
CA ALA A 171 2.23 -0.90 -17.85
C ALA A 171 2.28 -2.29 -18.49
N PHE A 172 1.24 -3.10 -18.26
CA PHE A 172 1.14 -4.47 -18.77
C PHE A 172 0.70 -4.56 -20.24
N SER A 173 0.02 -3.53 -20.76
CA SER A 173 -0.53 -3.51 -22.12
C SER A 173 -0.02 -2.30 -22.93
N SER A 174 -0.85 -1.84 -23.87
CA SER A 174 -0.74 -0.55 -24.55
C SER A 174 -1.97 0.34 -24.29
N LEU A 175 -1.88 1.61 -24.68
CA LEU A 175 -3.05 2.51 -24.65
C LEU A 175 -4.16 2.01 -25.58
N ARG A 176 -3.79 1.37 -26.70
CA ARG A 176 -4.75 0.78 -27.64
C ARG A 176 -5.54 -0.35 -26.99
N ASP A 177 -4.88 -1.24 -26.26
CA ASP A 177 -5.55 -2.35 -25.57
C ASP A 177 -6.56 -1.83 -24.54
N LEU A 178 -6.25 -0.72 -23.84
CA LEU A 178 -7.18 -0.09 -22.92
C LEU A 178 -8.43 0.47 -23.60
N ILE A 179 -8.29 1.02 -24.81
CA ILE A 179 -9.41 1.52 -25.63
C ILE A 179 -10.31 0.37 -26.08
N ASP A 180 -9.68 -0.73 -26.51
CA ASP A 180 -10.38 -1.91 -27.01
C ASP A 180 -11.10 -2.69 -25.89
N HIS A 181 -10.68 -2.52 -24.62
CA HIS A 181 -11.21 -3.21 -23.44
C HIS A 181 -11.84 -2.25 -22.41
N GLU A 182 -12.83 -1.47 -22.84
CA GLU A 182 -13.56 -0.54 -21.98
C GLU A 182 -14.35 -1.22 -20.84
N ASP A 183 -14.70 -2.50 -21.01
CA ASP A 183 -15.30 -3.32 -19.94
C ASP A 183 -14.39 -3.40 -18.71
N LEU A 184 -13.06 -3.47 -18.92
CA LEU A 184 -12.10 -3.43 -17.82
C LEU A 184 -12.09 -2.07 -17.13
N LEU A 185 -12.20 -0.98 -17.88
CA LEU A 185 -12.31 0.36 -17.31
C LEU A 185 -13.59 0.48 -16.46
N GLY A 186 -14.68 -0.13 -16.90
CA GLY A 186 -15.93 -0.21 -16.13
C GLY A 186 -15.78 -0.90 -14.77
N ILE A 187 -14.78 -1.77 -14.60
CA ILE A 187 -14.49 -2.47 -13.35
C ILE A 187 -13.55 -1.65 -12.46
N VAL A 188 -12.43 -1.15 -13.00
CA VAL A 188 -11.39 -0.49 -12.19
C VAL A 188 -11.57 1.02 -12.03
N SER A 189 -12.31 1.66 -12.93
CA SER A 189 -12.63 3.07 -12.84
C SER A 189 -13.98 3.41 -13.50
N PRO A 190 -15.10 3.06 -12.83
CA PRO A 190 -16.44 3.20 -13.39
C PRO A 190 -16.79 4.63 -13.82
N SER A 191 -16.37 5.64 -13.05
CA SER A 191 -16.65 7.06 -13.33
C SER A 191 -15.98 7.52 -14.64
N ARG A 192 -14.70 7.20 -14.84
CA ARG A 192 -13.97 7.52 -16.07
C ARG A 192 -14.47 6.73 -17.27
N ALA A 193 -14.85 5.46 -17.07
CA ALA A 193 -15.50 4.68 -18.12
C ALA A 193 -16.81 5.33 -18.57
N GLU A 194 -17.64 5.80 -17.64
CA GLU A 194 -18.90 6.49 -17.99
C GLU A 194 -18.65 7.80 -18.74
N THR A 195 -17.61 8.56 -18.37
CA THR A 195 -17.17 9.73 -19.16
C THR A 195 -16.77 9.33 -20.59
N LEU A 196 -16.02 8.23 -20.74
CA LEU A 196 -15.51 7.78 -22.05
C LEU A 196 -16.58 7.19 -22.96
N LYS A 197 -17.67 6.62 -22.44
CA LYS A 197 -18.82 6.16 -23.25
C LYS A 197 -19.45 7.27 -24.10
N GLN A 198 -19.26 8.52 -23.72
CA GLN A 198 -19.76 9.68 -24.48
C GLN A 198 -18.97 9.88 -25.78
N TRP A 199 -17.74 9.37 -25.87
CA TRP A 199 -16.88 9.49 -27.05
C TRP A 199 -17.18 8.39 -28.09
N PRO A 200 -17.41 8.74 -29.37
CA PRO A 200 -17.62 7.73 -30.40
C PRO A 200 -16.32 6.98 -30.72
N LYS A 201 -16.33 5.65 -30.67
CA LYS A 201 -15.14 4.84 -31.01
C LYS A 201 -14.82 4.86 -32.50
N THR A 202 -15.83 5.03 -33.34
CA THR A 202 -15.69 5.07 -34.80
C THR A 202 -16.06 6.45 -35.30
N LEU A 203 -15.41 6.89 -36.39
CA LEU A 203 -15.73 8.14 -37.05
C LEU A 203 -17.25 8.19 -37.36
N PRO A 204 -17.99 9.19 -36.87
CA PRO A 204 -19.41 9.29 -37.12
C PRO A 204 -19.67 9.45 -38.62
N ASN A 205 -20.55 8.61 -39.20
CA ASN A 205 -20.97 8.73 -40.61
C ASN A 205 -21.90 9.94 -40.81
N ASN A 206 -21.39 11.15 -40.63
CA ASN A 206 -22.13 12.42 -40.72
C ASN A 206 -23.29 12.61 -39.71
N ALA A 207 -23.38 11.77 -38.68
CA ALA A 207 -24.32 11.96 -37.59
C ALA A 207 -23.76 12.98 -36.60
N ALA A 208 -24.57 13.98 -36.21
CA ALA A 208 -24.20 14.91 -35.15
C ALA A 208 -23.88 14.11 -33.87
N THR A 209 -22.67 14.27 -33.36
CA THR A 209 -22.30 13.73 -32.05
C THR A 209 -23.12 14.43 -30.98
N SER A 210 -23.85 13.69 -30.15
CA SER A 210 -24.63 14.20 -29.02
C SER A 210 -23.74 14.66 -27.84
N LEU A 211 -22.52 15.11 -28.13
CA LEU A 211 -21.52 15.54 -27.16
C LEU A 211 -21.84 16.97 -26.72
N SER A 212 -21.99 17.19 -25.40
CA SER A 212 -22.11 18.54 -24.85
C SER A 212 -20.73 19.20 -24.78
N GLN A 213 -20.63 20.47 -25.22
CA GLN A 213 -19.40 21.28 -25.06
C GLN A 213 -18.98 21.43 -23.59
N ASN A 214 -19.92 21.35 -22.65
CA ASN A 214 -19.65 21.47 -21.21
C ASN A 214 -19.27 20.14 -20.55
N SER A 215 -19.29 19.01 -21.27
CA SER A 215 -18.83 17.72 -20.74
C SER A 215 -17.30 17.71 -20.59
N GLN A 216 -16.76 16.83 -19.76
CA GLN A 216 -15.29 16.65 -19.62
C GLN A 216 -14.64 16.33 -20.97
N VAL A 217 -15.28 15.47 -21.78
CA VAL A 217 -14.83 15.17 -23.15
C VAL A 217 -14.91 16.40 -24.04
N GLY A 218 -15.99 17.18 -23.97
CA GLY A 218 -16.16 18.45 -24.67
C GLY A 218 -15.07 19.48 -24.34
N GLN A 219 -14.69 19.59 -23.07
CA GLN A 219 -13.60 20.47 -22.63
C GLN A 219 -12.24 20.00 -23.12
N LEU A 220 -11.99 18.69 -23.18
CA LEU A 220 -10.77 18.14 -23.75
C LEU A 220 -10.67 18.43 -25.25
N ILE A 221 -11.78 18.29 -25.98
CA ILE A 221 -11.87 18.63 -27.41
C ILE A 221 -11.51 20.12 -27.62
N LEU A 222 -12.20 21.02 -26.91
CA LEU A 222 -11.99 22.47 -27.04
C LEU A 222 -10.55 22.88 -26.69
N THR A 223 -10.02 22.35 -25.59
CA THR A 223 -8.75 22.81 -25.03
C THR A 223 -7.54 22.17 -25.69
N HIS A 224 -7.62 20.90 -26.08
CA HIS A 224 -6.46 20.12 -26.52
C HIS A 224 -6.49 19.73 -27.98
N LEU A 225 -7.66 19.67 -28.61
CA LEU A 225 -7.77 19.48 -30.06
C LEU A 225 -7.93 20.82 -30.78
N ASN A 226 -8.23 21.91 -30.05
CA ASN A 226 -8.50 23.24 -30.60
C ASN A 226 -9.59 23.21 -31.68
N GLN A 227 -10.63 22.40 -31.44
CA GLN A 227 -11.79 22.24 -32.32
C GLN A 227 -13.07 22.40 -31.51
N THR A 228 -14.16 22.81 -32.18
CA THR A 228 -15.50 22.72 -31.59
C THR A 228 -16.09 21.34 -31.84
N VAL A 229 -16.98 20.90 -30.94
CA VAL A 229 -17.65 19.59 -31.06
C VAL A 229 -18.40 19.45 -32.39
N ASP A 230 -18.94 20.55 -32.92
CA ASP A 230 -19.75 20.58 -34.13
C ASP A 230 -18.90 20.47 -35.42
N GLU A 231 -17.61 20.80 -35.36
CA GLU A 231 -16.68 20.81 -36.50
C GLU A 231 -15.91 19.49 -36.68
N LEU A 232 -15.92 18.61 -35.67
CA LEU A 232 -15.14 17.36 -35.64
C LEU A 232 -15.42 16.41 -36.82
N PRO A 233 -16.66 16.03 -37.16
CA PRO A 233 -16.88 14.94 -38.12
C PRO A 233 -16.60 15.30 -39.57
N SER A 234 -16.61 16.59 -39.93
CA SER A 234 -16.59 17.05 -41.32
C SER A 234 -15.20 17.23 -41.92
N LEU A 235 -14.14 17.20 -41.10
CA LEU A 235 -12.77 17.54 -41.49
C LEU A 235 -11.73 16.44 -41.24
N LEU A 236 -12.12 15.29 -40.67
CA LEU A 236 -11.18 14.30 -40.13
C LEU A 236 -11.12 13.01 -40.94
N THR A 237 -9.91 12.49 -41.11
CA THR A 237 -9.68 11.12 -41.59
C THR A 237 -9.86 10.11 -40.45
N GLN A 238 -9.97 8.81 -40.77
CA GLN A 238 -9.96 7.76 -39.74
C GLN A 238 -8.66 7.79 -38.90
N GLN A 239 -7.54 8.14 -39.50
CA GLN A 239 -6.26 8.25 -38.79
C GLN A 239 -6.28 9.39 -37.76
N ASP A 240 -6.87 10.53 -38.11
CA ASP A 240 -7.05 11.65 -37.18
C ASP A 240 -8.01 11.27 -36.06
N TRP A 241 -9.09 10.56 -36.38
CA TRP A 241 -10.04 10.05 -35.39
C TRP A 241 -9.40 9.09 -34.39
N ASP A 242 -8.54 8.19 -34.87
CA ASP A 242 -7.80 7.26 -34.00
C ASP A 242 -6.83 8.02 -33.07
N ALA A 243 -6.15 9.06 -33.59
CA ALA A 243 -5.28 9.91 -32.79
C ALA A 243 -6.06 10.72 -31.74
N TYR A 244 -7.23 11.24 -32.10
CA TYR A 244 -8.12 11.95 -31.19
C TYR A 244 -8.67 11.02 -30.13
N THR A 245 -9.08 9.81 -30.50
CA THR A 245 -9.53 8.78 -29.56
C THR A 245 -8.45 8.48 -28.53
N ARG A 246 -7.20 8.25 -28.95
CA ARG A 246 -6.07 8.06 -28.03
C ARG A 246 -5.84 9.27 -27.13
N THR A 247 -5.94 10.48 -27.68
CA THR A 247 -5.77 11.74 -26.93
C THR A 247 -6.84 11.93 -25.87
N ILE A 248 -8.10 11.67 -26.20
CA ILE A 248 -9.24 11.75 -25.26
C ILE A 248 -9.11 10.71 -24.16
N TYR A 249 -8.80 9.45 -24.51
CA TYR A 249 -8.59 8.38 -23.53
C TYR A 249 -7.43 8.71 -22.58
N ALA A 250 -6.28 9.16 -23.11
CA ALA A 250 -5.16 9.57 -22.27
C ALA A 250 -5.49 10.78 -21.38
N GLY A 251 -6.27 11.73 -21.89
CA GLY A 251 -6.75 12.90 -21.14
C GLY A 251 -7.69 12.53 -19.99
N VAL A 252 -8.66 11.63 -20.22
CA VAL A 252 -9.60 11.20 -19.17
C VAL A 252 -8.92 10.26 -18.16
N LEU A 253 -8.13 9.30 -18.63
CA LEU A 253 -7.51 8.29 -17.76
C LEU A 253 -6.34 8.86 -16.97
N PHE A 254 -5.44 9.59 -17.61
CA PHE A 254 -4.17 10.01 -16.99
C PHE A 254 -4.07 11.53 -16.79
N GLY A 255 -5.10 12.28 -17.16
CA GLY A 255 -5.13 13.73 -17.09
C GLY A 255 -4.21 14.43 -18.11
N PHE A 256 -3.51 13.68 -18.97
CA PHE A 256 -2.56 14.21 -19.95
C PHE A 256 -2.96 13.77 -21.36
N PRO A 257 -3.63 14.66 -22.12
CA PRO A 257 -4.11 14.34 -23.45
C PRO A 257 -2.95 14.33 -24.44
N HIS A 258 -2.47 13.12 -24.76
CA HIS A 258 -1.42 12.90 -25.76
C HIS A 258 -1.69 11.59 -26.52
N PRO A 259 -1.66 11.59 -27.86
CA PRO A 259 -2.02 10.42 -28.68
C PRO A 259 -1.05 9.24 -28.52
N GLU A 260 0.16 9.51 -28.04
CA GLU A 260 1.23 8.53 -27.79
C GLU A 260 1.67 8.60 -26.32
N TYR A 261 0.73 8.73 -25.39
CA TYR A 261 1.02 8.81 -23.95
C TYR A 261 1.97 7.70 -23.49
N ASP A 262 1.76 6.48 -23.97
CA ASP A 262 2.54 5.28 -23.64
C ASP A 262 3.92 5.21 -24.31
N GLN A 263 4.27 6.21 -25.14
CA GLN A 263 5.59 6.40 -25.73
C GLN A 263 6.34 7.62 -25.17
N THR A 264 5.73 8.33 -24.22
CA THR A 264 6.38 9.50 -23.60
C THR A 264 7.63 9.07 -22.82
N PRO A 265 8.72 9.87 -22.82
CA PRO A 265 9.96 9.49 -22.13
C PRO A 265 9.78 9.21 -20.63
N ALA A 266 8.88 9.94 -19.96
CA ALA A 266 8.59 9.72 -18.55
C ALA A 266 7.88 8.39 -18.30
N PHE A 267 6.86 8.05 -19.11
CA PHE A 267 6.18 6.76 -18.97
C PHE A 267 7.10 5.59 -19.34
N LEU A 268 7.91 5.73 -20.39
CA LEU A 268 8.88 4.69 -20.78
C LEU A 268 9.93 4.45 -19.69
N ALA A 269 10.46 5.51 -19.07
CA ALA A 269 11.37 5.38 -17.94
C ALA A 269 10.69 4.72 -16.74
N TRP A 270 9.45 5.10 -16.45
CA TRP A 270 8.68 4.48 -15.38
C TRP A 270 8.42 2.98 -15.66
N LYS A 271 7.99 2.64 -16.88
CA LYS A 271 7.74 1.26 -17.32
C LYS A 271 9.02 0.42 -17.33
N GLU A 272 10.16 1.03 -17.65
CA GLU A 272 11.47 0.39 -17.55
C GLU A 272 11.78 -0.03 -16.10
N GLY A 273 11.55 0.87 -15.13
CA GLY A 273 11.71 0.56 -13.71
C GLY A 273 10.71 -0.45 -13.19
N PHE A 274 9.44 -0.34 -13.62
CA PHE A 274 8.36 -1.27 -13.27
C PHE A 274 8.64 -2.70 -13.76
N ASN A 275 9.39 -2.85 -14.86
CA ASN A 275 9.76 -4.16 -15.41
C ASN A 275 10.91 -4.82 -14.63
N ILE A 276 10.69 -5.06 -13.34
CA ILE A 276 11.64 -5.74 -12.44
C ILE A 276 11.94 -7.17 -12.92
N GLN A 277 13.11 -7.69 -12.59
CA GLN A 277 13.44 -9.09 -12.77
C GLN A 277 12.89 -9.92 -11.61
N LEU A 278 12.15 -10.97 -11.93
CA LEU A 278 11.67 -11.97 -10.98
C LEU A 278 12.65 -13.14 -10.85
N SER A 279 13.41 -13.41 -11.91
CA SER A 279 14.54 -14.35 -11.97
C SER A 279 15.52 -13.90 -13.06
N ASP A 280 16.68 -14.54 -13.15
CA ASP A 280 17.77 -14.21 -14.08
C ASP A 280 17.33 -13.95 -15.53
N ASN A 281 16.27 -14.64 -15.99
CA ASN A 281 15.79 -14.58 -17.37
C ASN A 281 14.32 -14.19 -17.50
N VAL A 282 13.64 -13.84 -16.41
CA VAL A 282 12.20 -13.53 -16.44
C VAL A 282 11.93 -12.21 -15.74
N SER A 283 11.41 -11.25 -16.49
CA SER A 283 10.93 -9.97 -15.98
C SER A 283 9.44 -9.99 -15.69
N LEU A 284 8.97 -9.03 -14.88
CA LEU A 284 7.56 -8.89 -14.52
C LEU A 284 6.67 -8.71 -15.75
N LEU A 285 7.04 -7.85 -16.71
CA LEU A 285 6.22 -7.69 -17.91
C LEU A 285 6.25 -8.93 -18.82
N GLN A 286 7.34 -9.71 -18.80
CA GLN A 286 7.41 -10.96 -19.56
C GLN A 286 6.44 -12.02 -19.05
N THR A 287 6.16 -12.08 -17.74
CA THR A 287 5.18 -13.05 -17.21
C THR A 287 3.76 -12.74 -17.63
N CYS A 288 3.47 -11.50 -18.02
CA CYS A 288 2.17 -11.08 -18.51
C CYS A 288 2.10 -11.03 -20.05
N ASN A 289 3.23 -11.05 -20.76
CA ASN A 289 3.28 -10.87 -22.20
C ASN A 289 2.55 -12.00 -22.95
N GLY A 290 1.70 -11.63 -23.91
CA GLY A 290 0.89 -12.59 -24.67
C GLY A 290 -0.22 -13.28 -23.86
N THR A 291 -0.43 -12.89 -22.60
CA THR A 291 -1.50 -13.39 -21.74
C THR A 291 -2.53 -12.30 -21.45
N THR A 292 -3.73 -12.71 -21.07
CA THR A 292 -4.77 -11.81 -20.54
C THR A 292 -4.76 -11.74 -19.02
N ILE A 293 -3.74 -12.28 -18.34
CA ILE A 293 -3.70 -12.40 -16.87
C ILE A 293 -3.81 -11.03 -16.20
N TRP A 294 -3.20 -9.99 -16.76
CA TRP A 294 -3.28 -8.63 -16.24
C TRP A 294 -4.72 -8.09 -16.18
N ARG A 295 -5.63 -8.61 -17.03
CA ARG A 295 -7.06 -8.26 -17.06
C ARG A 295 -7.83 -8.80 -15.86
N GLU A 296 -7.33 -9.86 -15.24
CA GLU A 296 -7.90 -10.42 -14.01
C GLU A 296 -7.14 -9.90 -12.80
N LEU A 297 -5.81 -9.84 -12.88
CA LEU A 297 -4.92 -9.42 -11.81
C LEU A 297 -5.23 -8.01 -11.32
N VAL A 298 -5.21 -7.00 -12.21
CA VAL A 298 -5.37 -5.60 -11.77
C VAL A 298 -6.76 -5.36 -11.17
N PRO A 299 -7.87 -5.78 -11.80
CA PRO A 299 -9.18 -5.72 -11.14
C PRO A 299 -9.20 -6.44 -9.80
N SER A 300 -8.69 -7.67 -9.72
CA SER A 300 -8.67 -8.43 -8.46
C SER A 300 -7.88 -7.75 -7.34
N LEU A 301 -6.92 -6.88 -7.65
CA LEU A 301 -6.19 -6.12 -6.64
C LEU A 301 -6.98 -4.91 -6.14
N TYR A 302 -7.67 -4.21 -7.05
CA TYR A 302 -8.31 -2.92 -6.75
C TYR A 302 -9.79 -3.03 -6.35
N THR A 303 -10.50 -4.07 -6.81
CA THR A 303 -11.89 -4.33 -6.42
C THR A 303 -12.00 -5.23 -5.19
N ASN A 304 -10.88 -5.78 -4.72
CA ASN A 304 -10.84 -6.63 -3.53
C ASN A 304 -10.89 -5.77 -2.26
N ARG A 305 -12.05 -5.19 -2.00
CA ARG A 305 -12.34 -4.36 -0.83
C ARG A 305 -13.49 -4.98 -0.04
N PHE A 306 -13.42 -4.86 1.29
CA PHE A 306 -14.55 -5.14 2.17
C PHE A 306 -15.57 -4.00 2.08
N MET A 307 -16.79 -4.32 1.64
CA MET A 307 -17.88 -3.36 1.50
C MET A 307 -18.58 -3.06 2.84
N SER A 308 -18.42 -3.95 3.82
CA SER A 308 -18.99 -3.80 5.15
C SER A 308 -18.10 -4.42 6.23
N ALA A 309 -18.30 -3.99 7.48
CA ALA A 309 -17.67 -4.64 8.62
C ALA A 309 -18.06 -6.12 8.74
N ALA A 310 -19.31 -6.47 8.41
CA ALA A 310 -19.80 -7.85 8.45
C ALA A 310 -19.02 -8.75 7.46
N GLU A 311 -18.72 -8.24 6.26
CA GLU A 311 -17.90 -8.97 5.28
C GLU A 311 -16.47 -9.18 5.79
N PHE A 312 -15.87 -8.17 6.43
CA PHE A 312 -14.54 -8.31 7.04
C PHE A 312 -14.53 -9.33 8.18
N ILE A 313 -15.53 -9.27 9.07
CA ILE A 313 -15.67 -10.19 10.21
C ILE A 313 -15.84 -11.63 9.73
N ALA A 314 -16.62 -11.85 8.67
CA ALA A 314 -16.84 -13.19 8.11
C ALA A 314 -15.56 -13.87 7.59
N GLU A 315 -14.49 -13.10 7.34
CA GLU A 315 -13.20 -13.59 6.89
C GLU A 315 -12.18 -13.73 8.05
N LEU A 316 -12.59 -13.46 9.30
CA LEU A 316 -11.76 -13.67 10.47
C LEU A 316 -11.80 -15.14 10.92
N THR A 317 -10.62 -15.73 11.05
CA THR A 317 -10.42 -17.07 11.61
C THR A 317 -9.68 -16.96 12.95
N TYR A 318 -10.31 -17.42 14.02
CA TYR A 318 -9.72 -17.42 15.37
C TYR A 318 -9.02 -18.77 15.64
N ILE A 319 -7.74 -18.73 16.04
CA ILE A 319 -6.89 -19.90 16.22
C ILE A 319 -6.35 -19.92 17.64
N ASN A 320 -6.73 -20.96 18.39
CA ASN A 320 -6.21 -21.24 19.71
C ASN A 320 -4.87 -21.99 19.61
N HIS A 321 -3.81 -21.48 20.22
CA HIS A 321 -2.49 -22.13 20.23
C HIS A 321 -2.30 -23.12 21.40
N SER A 322 -3.36 -23.56 22.08
CA SER A 322 -3.24 -24.52 23.18
C SER A 322 -2.54 -25.84 22.82
N GLU A 323 -2.43 -26.24 21.55
CA GLU A 323 -1.92 -27.58 21.19
C GLU A 323 -0.86 -27.72 20.07
N SER A 324 -0.49 -26.70 19.27
CA SER A 324 0.17 -27.01 17.96
C SER A 324 1.54 -26.42 17.62
N VAL A 325 2.04 -25.30 18.18
CA VAL A 325 3.31 -24.72 17.65
C VAL A 325 4.23 -24.16 18.73
N CYS A 326 4.72 -25.04 19.60
CA CYS A 326 6.04 -24.81 20.20
C CYS A 326 7.17 -25.23 19.24
N HIS A 327 6.92 -26.02 18.19
CA HIS A 327 8.01 -26.61 17.40
C HIS A 327 8.68 -25.68 16.38
N GLU A 328 7.97 -24.70 15.80
CA GLU A 328 8.55 -23.78 14.80
C GLU A 328 9.26 -22.58 15.46
N LEU A 329 8.73 -22.12 16.59
CA LEU A 329 9.36 -21.08 17.43
C LEU A 329 10.50 -21.63 18.30
N ALA A 330 10.40 -22.84 18.86
CA ALA A 330 11.50 -23.43 19.65
C ALA A 330 12.76 -23.65 18.80
N ARG A 331 12.61 -23.99 17.51
CA ARG A 331 13.76 -24.15 16.59
C ARG A 331 14.53 -22.85 16.31
N MET A 332 13.91 -21.68 16.50
CA MET A 332 14.58 -20.38 16.34
C MET A 332 15.14 -19.83 17.66
N THR A 333 14.81 -20.45 18.80
CA THR A 333 14.98 -19.82 20.11
C THR A 333 15.68 -20.71 21.14
N ASP A 334 16.70 -21.48 20.71
CA ASP A 334 17.59 -22.22 21.63
C ASP A 334 18.42 -21.30 22.57
N ALA A 335 18.26 -19.96 22.48
CA ALA A 335 19.07 -18.98 23.20
C ALA A 335 18.32 -18.14 24.28
N LEU A 336 17.04 -18.39 24.57
CA LEU A 336 16.22 -17.54 25.47
C LEU A 336 15.56 -18.27 26.65
N ASP A 337 16.13 -19.39 27.10
CA ASP A 337 15.64 -20.20 28.24
C ASP A 337 15.81 -19.54 29.63
N ALA A 338 16.00 -18.22 29.74
CA ALA A 338 16.38 -17.56 31.00
C ALA A 338 15.47 -16.41 31.47
N LEU A 339 14.25 -16.27 30.95
CA LEU A 339 13.27 -15.33 31.51
C LEU A 339 12.06 -16.06 32.11
N PRO A 340 11.70 -15.80 33.38
CA PRO A 340 10.49 -16.38 33.95
C PRO A 340 9.27 -15.74 33.25
N SER A 341 8.61 -16.50 32.37
CA SER A 341 7.44 -16.00 31.65
C SER A 341 6.32 -15.67 32.65
N GLN A 342 6.07 -14.39 32.90
CA GLN A 342 4.84 -13.92 33.57
C GLN A 342 3.61 -14.03 32.66
N ALA A 343 3.72 -14.75 31.54
CA ALA A 343 2.70 -14.97 30.54
C ALA A 343 1.49 -15.72 31.11
N LEU A 344 0.32 -15.08 31.08
CA LEU A 344 -0.95 -15.66 31.49
C LEU A 344 -1.48 -16.58 30.38
N PRO A 345 -2.00 -17.77 30.70
CA PRO A 345 -2.59 -18.65 29.70
C PRO A 345 -3.96 -18.14 29.26
N TRP A 346 -4.28 -18.29 27.97
CA TRP A 346 -5.63 -18.12 27.47
C TRP A 346 -6.54 -19.25 27.97
N THR A 347 -7.74 -18.91 28.43
CA THR A 347 -8.84 -19.84 28.66
C THR A 347 -9.87 -19.68 27.55
N ASP A 348 -10.68 -20.71 27.29
CA ASP A 348 -11.75 -20.64 26.27
C ASP A 348 -12.71 -19.46 26.57
N GLU A 349 -13.07 -19.27 27.84
CA GLU A 349 -13.89 -18.14 28.31
C GLU A 349 -13.30 -16.76 27.94
N LEU A 350 -11.99 -16.58 28.08
CA LEU A 350 -11.33 -15.31 27.75
C LEU A 350 -11.18 -15.13 26.24
N GLN A 351 -11.01 -16.21 25.49
CA GLN A 351 -10.98 -16.16 24.03
C GLN A 351 -12.35 -15.78 23.49
N ASP A 352 -13.41 -16.44 23.94
CA ASP A 352 -14.79 -16.12 23.55
C ASP A 352 -15.14 -14.67 23.89
N ALA A 353 -14.75 -14.22 25.09
CA ALA A 353 -14.93 -12.82 25.48
C ALA A 353 -14.16 -11.84 24.57
N PHE A 354 -12.95 -12.19 24.14
CA PHE A 354 -12.19 -11.38 23.18
C PHE A 354 -12.88 -11.34 21.82
N VAL A 355 -13.27 -12.49 21.27
CA VAL A 355 -13.93 -12.61 19.96
C VAL A 355 -15.17 -11.73 19.91
N VAL A 356 -16.09 -11.91 20.87
CA VAL A 356 -17.35 -11.16 20.93
C VAL A 356 -17.09 -9.65 20.97
N ARG A 357 -16.21 -9.19 21.87
CA ARG A 357 -15.92 -7.76 22.00
C ARG A 357 -15.20 -7.19 20.79
N PHE A 358 -14.30 -7.95 20.18
CA PHE A 358 -13.56 -7.52 19.02
C PHE A 358 -14.47 -7.36 17.79
N GLU A 359 -15.38 -8.30 17.56
CA GLU A 359 -16.37 -8.18 16.50
C GLU A 359 -17.34 -7.02 16.74
N HIS A 360 -17.81 -6.83 17.98
CA HIS A 360 -18.65 -5.70 18.37
C HIS A 360 -17.95 -4.35 18.13
N TYR A 361 -16.67 -4.27 18.50
CA TYR A 361 -15.84 -3.11 18.20
C TYR A 361 -15.78 -2.81 16.69
N LEU A 362 -15.54 -3.83 15.86
CA LEU A 362 -15.50 -3.70 14.39
C LEU A 362 -16.87 -3.33 13.80
N GLN A 363 -17.97 -3.74 14.44
CA GLN A 363 -19.34 -3.34 14.10
C GLN A 363 -19.68 -1.90 14.53
N GLY A 364 -18.74 -1.18 15.16
CA GLY A 364 -18.90 0.23 15.53
C GLY A 364 -19.48 0.47 16.92
N GLN A 365 -19.51 -0.54 17.81
CA GLN A 365 -19.89 -0.33 19.21
C GLN A 365 -18.85 0.51 19.97
N GLY A 366 -19.32 1.31 20.94
CA GLY A 366 -18.43 2.22 21.69
C GLY A 366 -17.81 3.31 20.81
N ASN A 367 -18.62 4.03 20.04
CA ASN A 367 -18.12 5.07 19.15
C ASN A 367 -17.47 6.22 19.95
N ILE A 368 -16.17 6.46 19.76
CA ILE A 368 -15.41 7.54 20.42
C ILE A 368 -15.54 8.89 19.67
N ALA A 369 -16.39 8.96 18.64
CA ALA A 369 -16.40 10.04 17.64
C ALA A 369 -16.75 11.47 18.12
N ASP A 370 -16.83 11.78 19.42
CA ASP A 370 -17.15 13.14 19.89
C ASP A 370 -16.38 13.60 21.12
N ARG A 371 -15.04 13.63 21.04
CA ARG A 371 -14.23 14.37 22.04
C ARG A 371 -13.37 15.50 21.48
N SER A 372 -13.32 15.69 20.16
CA SER A 372 -12.66 16.85 19.54
C SER A 372 -13.57 18.08 19.38
N SER A 373 -14.85 17.98 19.74
CA SER A 373 -15.87 19.04 19.62
C SER A 373 -16.16 19.79 20.93
N SER A 374 -15.19 19.86 21.87
CA SER A 374 -15.32 20.70 23.09
C SER A 374 -15.11 22.21 22.83
N GLY A 375 -15.32 22.68 21.61
CA GLY A 375 -15.44 24.09 21.24
C GLY A 375 -16.84 24.32 20.68
N GLY A 376 -17.67 25.07 21.41
CA GLY A 376 -19.11 25.23 21.17
C GLY A 376 -19.52 25.38 19.70
N GLY A 377 -20.18 24.36 19.18
CA GLY A 377 -20.82 24.31 17.87
C GLY A 377 -21.84 23.18 17.90
N ALA A 378 -22.93 23.31 17.14
CA ALA A 378 -24.11 22.44 17.12
C ALA A 378 -23.77 20.93 17.16
N PRO A 379 -24.63 20.09 17.76
CA PRO A 379 -24.40 18.64 17.83
C PRO A 379 -24.11 18.10 16.43
N PRO A 380 -23.02 17.35 16.22
CA PRO A 380 -22.76 16.75 14.93
C PRO A 380 -23.92 15.82 14.61
N THR A 381 -24.44 15.98 13.40
CA THR A 381 -25.35 15.03 12.80
C THR A 381 -24.71 13.65 12.90
N SER A 382 -25.31 12.77 13.68
CA SER A 382 -24.86 11.38 13.87
C SER A 382 -24.53 10.76 12.52
N SER A 383 -23.25 10.56 12.22
CA SER A 383 -22.85 9.75 11.09
C SER A 383 -23.51 8.39 11.28
N PRO A 384 -24.20 7.84 10.26
CA PRO A 384 -24.91 6.58 10.40
C PRO A 384 -23.93 5.52 10.89
N SER A 385 -24.30 4.78 11.94
CA SER A 385 -23.44 3.78 12.63
C SER A 385 -22.70 2.84 11.68
N GLY A 386 -23.28 2.53 10.51
CA GLY A 386 -22.65 1.73 9.45
C GLY A 386 -21.38 2.34 8.84
N GLN A 387 -21.24 3.68 8.78
CA GLN A 387 -20.02 4.33 8.28
C GLN A 387 -18.84 4.15 9.24
N HIS A 388 -19.09 4.19 10.55
CA HIS A 388 -18.07 3.95 11.58
C HIS A 388 -17.58 2.50 11.58
N ALA A 389 -18.50 1.55 11.48
CA ALA A 389 -18.17 0.12 11.38
C ALA A 389 -17.27 -0.16 10.17
N SER A 390 -17.68 0.28 8.97
CA SER A 390 -16.88 0.10 7.76
C SER A 390 -15.54 0.86 7.81
N HIS A 391 -15.45 1.97 8.56
CA HIS A 391 -14.17 2.63 8.80
C HIS A 391 -13.24 1.77 9.66
N ARG A 392 -13.69 1.28 10.83
CA ARG A 392 -12.87 0.44 11.72
C ARG A 392 -12.41 -0.85 11.05
N ALA A 393 -13.28 -1.53 10.31
CA ALA A 393 -12.90 -2.72 9.55
C ALA A 393 -11.81 -2.44 8.50
N ARG A 394 -11.90 -1.31 7.78
CA ARG A 394 -10.85 -0.89 6.83
C ARG A 394 -9.55 -0.53 7.52
N GLN A 395 -9.59 0.19 8.64
CA GLN A 395 -8.38 0.50 9.41
C GLN A 395 -7.75 -0.77 9.99
N MET A 396 -8.55 -1.75 10.40
CA MET A 396 -8.04 -3.04 10.84
C MET A 396 -7.39 -3.81 9.69
N CYS A 397 -8.03 -3.85 8.51
CA CYS A 397 -7.41 -4.40 7.31
C CYS A 397 -6.07 -3.72 7.00
N LYS A 398 -6.03 -2.38 7.07
CA LYS A 398 -4.83 -1.58 6.84
C LYS A 398 -3.74 -1.89 7.84
N TYR A 399 -4.09 -1.98 9.12
CA TYR A 399 -3.17 -2.34 10.18
C TYR A 399 -2.55 -3.75 9.98
N LEU A 400 -3.36 -4.72 9.56
CA LEU A 400 -2.92 -6.11 9.34
C LEU A 400 -2.12 -6.31 8.06
N THR A 401 -2.50 -5.61 6.99
CA THR A 401 -2.03 -5.90 5.64
C THR A 401 -1.08 -4.82 5.10
N GLY A 402 -1.09 -3.62 5.68
CA GLY A 402 -0.44 -2.42 5.15
C GLY A 402 -1.31 -1.63 4.17
N SER A 403 -2.51 -2.14 3.83
CA SER A 403 -3.40 -1.56 2.83
C SER A 403 -4.87 -1.67 3.25
N GLU A 404 -5.71 -0.75 2.80
CA GLU A 404 -7.17 -0.90 2.95
C GLU A 404 -7.75 -2.05 2.11
N LEU A 405 -6.93 -2.65 1.23
CA LEU A 405 -7.29 -3.75 0.35
C LEU A 405 -6.57 -5.03 0.80
N PRO A 406 -7.29 -6.13 1.10
CA PRO A 406 -6.67 -7.42 1.35
C PRO A 406 -5.83 -7.93 0.16
N PRO A 407 -4.86 -8.84 0.40
CA PRO A 407 -4.12 -9.50 -0.66
C PRO A 407 -5.03 -10.21 -1.67
N ALA A 408 -4.66 -10.18 -2.96
CA ALA A 408 -5.51 -10.71 -4.04
C ALA A 408 -5.80 -12.22 -3.94
N ASN A 409 -4.93 -13.00 -3.28
CA ASN A 409 -5.00 -14.46 -3.28
C ASN A 409 -5.74 -15.08 -2.08
N SER A 410 -6.14 -14.31 -1.08
CA SER A 410 -7.01 -14.77 0.00
C SER A 410 -7.43 -13.61 0.90
N ARG A 411 -8.70 -13.66 1.33
CA ARG A 411 -9.31 -12.73 2.29
C ARG A 411 -9.23 -13.19 3.74
N ASP A 412 -8.86 -14.46 3.98
CA ASP A 412 -8.75 -15.07 5.31
C ASP A 412 -7.72 -14.35 6.19
N ILE A 413 -8.19 -13.84 7.32
CA ILE A 413 -7.40 -13.17 8.34
C ILE A 413 -7.39 -14.02 9.60
N LYS A 414 -6.21 -14.42 10.05
CA LYS A 414 -6.03 -15.33 11.18
C LYS A 414 -5.64 -14.57 12.44
N ILE A 415 -6.42 -14.74 13.50
CA ILE A 415 -6.14 -14.19 14.83
C ILE A 415 -5.72 -15.34 15.73
N TYR A 416 -4.46 -15.31 16.17
CA TYR A 416 -3.84 -16.32 16.99
C TYR A 416 -3.74 -15.86 18.44
N PHE A 417 -4.27 -16.65 19.35
CA PHE A 417 -4.14 -16.43 20.78
C PHE A 417 -2.85 -17.09 21.28
N VAL A 418 -1.79 -16.30 21.47
CA VAL A 418 -0.46 -16.78 21.86
C VAL A 418 -0.22 -16.60 23.35
N ARG A 419 0.64 -17.43 23.94
CA ARG A 419 1.01 -17.34 25.36
C ARG A 419 1.97 -16.18 25.61
N ASP A 420 2.99 -16.04 24.78
CA ASP A 420 4.00 -14.98 24.87
C ASP A 420 4.51 -14.63 23.47
N PHE A 421 5.14 -13.47 23.33
CA PHE A 421 5.76 -13.03 22.08
C PHE A 421 7.25 -13.37 22.07
N ALA A 422 7.74 -13.92 20.96
CA ALA A 422 9.18 -13.98 20.72
C ALA A 422 9.73 -12.53 20.56
N PRO A 423 10.90 -12.20 21.15
CA PRO A 423 11.48 -10.85 21.08
C PRO A 423 11.66 -10.32 19.65
N VAL A 424 11.87 -11.21 18.69
CA VAL A 424 12.08 -10.91 17.26
C VAL A 424 10.81 -10.54 16.48
N ASN A 425 9.61 -10.70 17.07
CA ASN A 425 8.33 -10.43 16.42
C ASN A 425 7.65 -9.16 16.93
N ARG A 426 8.39 -8.26 17.61
CA ARG A 426 7.89 -6.97 18.06
C ARG A 426 7.77 -6.01 16.88
N ALA A 427 6.73 -6.15 16.09
CA ALA A 427 6.40 -5.24 14.99
C ALA A 427 5.76 -3.92 15.49
N ARG A 428 6.31 -3.32 16.55
CA ARG A 428 5.93 -1.96 16.96
C ARG A 428 6.86 -1.00 16.23
N VAL A 429 6.29 -0.08 15.46
CA VAL A 429 6.96 1.17 15.09
C VAL A 429 6.72 2.14 16.24
N PRO A 430 7.70 2.45 17.09
CA PRO A 430 7.55 3.45 18.15
C PRO A 430 7.32 4.83 17.53
N ARG A 431 6.51 5.68 18.19
CA ARG A 431 6.57 7.12 17.91
C ARG A 431 7.94 7.63 18.35
N GLY A 432 8.49 8.62 17.64
CA GLY A 432 9.71 9.34 18.07
C GLY A 432 9.61 9.98 19.47
N HIS A 433 8.43 9.95 20.12
CA HIS A 433 8.19 10.43 21.48
C HIS A 433 7.85 9.32 22.50
N ASP A 434 7.81 8.05 22.11
CA ASP A 434 7.37 6.94 22.98
C ASP A 434 8.43 6.48 24.00
N VAL A 435 9.58 7.15 24.08
CA VAL A 435 10.75 6.68 24.86
C VAL A 435 10.56 6.88 26.38
N GLU A 436 9.63 7.71 26.84
CA GLU A 436 9.54 8.09 28.26
C GLU A 436 8.42 7.42 29.09
N GLU A 437 7.46 6.68 28.52
CA GLU A 437 6.29 6.20 29.29
C GLU A 437 5.90 4.71 29.09
N PHE A 438 6.88 3.82 28.95
CA PHE A 438 6.63 2.39 29.16
C PHE A 438 6.62 2.03 30.64
N MET A 439 5.53 2.39 31.34
CA MET A 439 5.28 1.87 32.67
C MET A 439 4.83 0.39 32.61
N PRO A 440 5.20 -0.48 33.57
CA PRO A 440 4.71 -1.86 33.67
C PRO A 440 3.18 -2.00 33.83
N SER A 441 2.47 -0.88 33.97
CA SER A 441 1.02 -0.78 34.19
C SER A 441 0.21 -0.48 32.93
N THR A 442 0.84 -0.12 31.81
CA THR A 442 0.15 0.01 30.51
C THR A 442 -0.02 -1.38 29.88
N PRO A 443 -1.18 -1.70 29.28
CA PRO A 443 -1.34 -2.96 28.57
C PRO A 443 -0.23 -3.07 27.52
N LEU A 444 0.46 -4.21 27.49
CA LEU A 444 1.40 -4.52 26.42
C LEU A 444 0.67 -4.26 25.10
N ALA A 445 1.30 -3.47 24.22
CA ALA A 445 0.74 -3.14 22.92
C ALA A 445 0.29 -4.42 22.23
N LEU A 446 -0.82 -4.36 21.50
CA LEU A 446 -1.21 -5.42 20.59
C LEU A 446 -0.02 -5.70 19.65
N GLN A 447 0.78 -6.73 19.93
CA GLN A 447 1.93 -7.05 19.08
C GLN A 447 1.45 -7.92 17.95
N VAL A 448 1.00 -7.25 16.91
CA VAL A 448 0.63 -7.91 15.67
C VAL A 448 1.90 -8.19 14.91
N ALA A 449 2.36 -9.44 14.99
CA ALA A 449 3.30 -9.96 14.01
C ALA A 449 2.56 -10.01 12.67
N THR A 450 2.55 -8.89 11.97
CA THR A 450 1.85 -8.76 10.70
C THR A 450 2.66 -9.55 9.66
N CYS A 451 2.35 -10.83 9.49
CA CYS A 451 2.80 -11.63 8.36
C CYS A 451 1.56 -12.02 7.56
N PHE A 452 1.27 -11.23 6.51
CA PHE A 452 0.28 -11.59 5.49
C PHE A 452 -1.08 -12.08 6.02
N ARG A 453 -1.79 -11.23 6.78
CA ARG A 453 -3.13 -11.51 7.34
C ARG A 453 -3.13 -12.31 8.64
N LYS A 454 -2.06 -12.22 9.44
CA LYS A 454 -1.99 -12.84 10.77
C LYS A 454 -1.89 -11.77 11.86
N MET A 455 -2.59 -12.01 12.96
CA MET A 455 -2.56 -11.21 14.17
C MET A 455 -2.27 -12.12 15.34
N HIS A 456 -1.27 -11.79 16.15
CA HIS A 456 -0.99 -12.52 17.37
C HIS A 456 -1.45 -11.68 18.56
N VAL A 457 -2.19 -12.29 19.48
CA VAL A 457 -2.70 -11.64 20.69
C VAL A 457 -2.17 -12.40 21.90
N ALA A 458 -1.30 -11.76 22.67
CA ALA A 458 -0.86 -12.30 23.96
C ALA A 458 -1.68 -11.73 25.09
N LEU A 459 -2.02 -12.59 26.06
CA LEU A 459 -2.76 -12.18 27.22
C LEU A 459 -1.82 -11.51 28.24
N ASN A 460 -2.16 -10.29 28.63
CA ASN A 460 -1.54 -9.62 29.77
C ASN A 460 -2.60 -9.36 30.84
N ARG A 461 -2.16 -8.99 32.05
CA ARG A 461 -3.05 -8.75 33.19
C ARG A 461 -4.14 -7.72 32.90
N ARG A 462 -3.80 -6.62 32.23
CA ARG A 462 -4.75 -5.54 31.91
C ARG A 462 -5.78 -5.97 30.86
N LEU A 463 -5.37 -6.69 29.81
CA LEU A 463 -6.29 -7.26 28.83
C LEU A 463 -7.24 -8.26 29.49
N MET A 464 -6.73 -9.13 30.37
CA MET A 464 -7.57 -10.04 31.14
C MET A 464 -8.58 -9.31 32.02
N GLU A 465 -8.17 -8.22 32.69
CA GLU A 465 -9.08 -7.37 33.48
C GLU A 465 -10.18 -6.76 32.59
N MET A 466 -9.82 -6.19 31.43
CA MET A 466 -10.78 -5.64 30.47
C MET A 466 -11.77 -6.70 29.97
N LEU A 467 -11.30 -7.91 29.62
CA LEU A 467 -12.13 -9.01 29.15
C LEU A 467 -13.08 -9.57 30.22
N ARG A 468 -12.73 -9.41 31.51
CA ARG A 468 -13.56 -9.83 32.66
C ARG A 468 -14.57 -8.79 33.12
N GLU A 469 -14.48 -7.54 32.65
CA GLU A 469 -15.49 -6.53 32.96
C GLU A 469 -16.87 -7.04 32.52
N PRO A 470 -17.95 -6.86 33.29
CA PRO A 470 -19.27 -7.34 32.88
C PRO A 470 -19.67 -6.70 31.55
N TRP A 471 -19.87 -7.52 30.51
CA TRP A 471 -20.37 -7.04 29.23
C TRP A 471 -21.89 -6.95 29.29
N VAL A 472 -22.42 -5.75 29.15
CA VAL A 472 -23.86 -5.52 29.00
C VAL A 472 -24.12 -5.28 27.52
N GLU A 473 -24.95 -6.11 26.89
CA GLU A 473 -25.44 -5.84 25.53
C GLU A 473 -26.30 -4.56 25.56
N VAL A 474 -25.68 -3.42 25.29
CA VAL A 474 -26.35 -2.12 25.14
C VAL A 474 -26.54 -1.87 23.65
N PRO A 475 -27.67 -1.28 23.21
CA PRO A 475 -27.86 -0.88 21.81
C PRO A 475 -26.70 -0.02 21.30
N ILE A 476 -26.21 -0.33 20.09
CA ILE A 476 -25.03 0.26 19.41
C ILE A 476 -25.02 1.80 19.43
N ALA A 477 -26.20 2.44 19.50
CA ALA A 477 -26.35 3.89 19.42
C ALA A 477 -26.10 4.65 20.73
N THR A 478 -25.96 3.99 21.90
CA THR A 478 -25.96 4.68 23.21
C THR A 478 -24.90 4.22 24.21
N SER A 479 -24.00 3.31 23.84
CA SER A 479 -22.98 2.80 24.76
C SER A 479 -21.77 3.72 24.84
N GLU A 480 -21.41 4.19 26.04
CA GLU A 480 -20.07 4.75 26.28
C GLU A 480 -19.00 3.70 25.92
N PRO A 481 -17.87 4.11 25.33
CA PRO A 481 -16.80 3.19 24.98
C PRO A 481 -16.20 2.54 26.24
N THR A 482 -16.23 1.21 26.25
CA THR A 482 -15.56 0.36 27.25
C THR A 482 -14.04 0.57 27.21
N GLU A 483 -13.35 0.17 28.27
CA GLU A 483 -11.88 0.24 28.29
C GLU A 483 -11.26 -0.63 27.18
N PHE A 484 -11.91 -1.75 26.83
CA PHE A 484 -11.51 -2.58 25.70
C PHE A 484 -11.61 -1.83 24.37
N GLU A 485 -12.72 -1.14 24.09
CA GLU A 485 -12.91 -0.40 22.84
C GLU A 485 -11.94 0.78 22.72
N LYS A 486 -11.69 1.50 23.83
CA LYS A 486 -10.66 2.57 23.87
C LYS A 486 -9.27 2.01 23.58
N TRP A 487 -8.95 0.85 24.15
CA TRP A 487 -7.69 0.16 23.92
C TRP A 487 -7.55 -0.29 22.46
N MET A 488 -8.61 -0.83 21.85
CA MET A 488 -8.63 -1.20 20.43
C MET A 488 -8.50 0.04 19.52
N ASP A 489 -9.23 1.13 19.77
CA ASP A 489 -9.11 2.37 18.99
C ASP A 489 -7.70 2.97 19.10
N TYR A 490 -7.08 2.95 20.29
CA TYR A 490 -5.70 3.39 20.46
C TYR A 490 -4.71 2.56 19.62
N HIS A 491 -4.89 1.24 19.55
CA HIS A 491 -3.95 0.37 18.82
C HIS A 491 -4.25 0.20 17.33
N ILE A 492 -5.52 0.24 16.90
CA ILE A 492 -5.90 0.08 15.50
C ILE A 492 -5.99 1.44 14.82
N LEU A 493 -6.80 2.37 15.33
CA LEU A 493 -7.05 3.63 14.63
C LEU A 493 -5.81 4.51 14.63
N GLN A 494 -5.13 4.70 15.77
CA GLN A 494 -3.96 5.58 15.78
C GLN A 494 -2.81 4.99 14.96
N SER A 495 -2.56 3.69 15.05
CA SER A 495 -1.54 3.05 14.23
C SER A 495 -1.92 3.05 12.74
N ALA A 496 -3.21 3.01 12.37
CA ALA A 496 -3.66 3.07 10.97
C ALA A 496 -3.72 4.51 10.40
N GLU A 497 -4.02 5.51 11.23
CA GLU A 497 -4.00 6.95 10.92
C GLU A 497 -2.57 7.50 10.75
N GLU A 498 -1.59 6.94 11.44
CA GLU A 498 -0.17 7.23 11.21
C GLU A 498 0.27 6.87 9.78
N TYR A 499 -0.36 5.87 9.15
CA TYR A 499 -0.15 5.61 7.71
C TYR A 499 -0.86 6.61 6.78
N ASN A 500 -1.78 7.44 7.28
CA ASN A 500 -2.53 8.44 6.49
C ASN A 500 -2.02 9.87 6.68
N THR A 501 -1.38 10.18 7.82
CA THR A 501 -0.90 11.54 8.14
C THR A 501 0.55 11.80 7.71
N LEU A 502 1.26 10.76 7.24
CA LEU A 502 2.56 10.86 6.56
C LEU A 502 2.42 11.12 5.07
#